data_AF-A0A2S4Y436-F1
#
_entry.id   AF-A0A2S4Y436-F1
#
_cell.length_a   1.000
_cell.length_b   1.000
_cell.length_c   1.000
_cell.angle_alpha   90.00
_cell.angle_beta   90.00
_cell.angle_gamma   90.00
#
_symmetry.space_group_name_H-M   'P 1'
#
loop_
_entity.id
_entity.type
_entity.pdbx_description
1 polymer ?
#
loop_
_entity_poly.entity_id
_entity_poly.type
_entity_poly.pdbx_seq_one_letter_code
_entity_poly.pdbx_strand_id
1 'polypeptide(L)' 'KQDEMVAGSCEVLAERTGRPQDDLELRVVVGAVMGGLHQVLWGDQSQEGDLLEMVDRALTVLERGLTL' A
#
# COMPACT_ATOMS: atom_id res chain seq x y z
N LYS A 1 -9.87 -11.82 -4.73
CA LYS A 1 -10.43 -10.75 -3.85
C LYS A 1 -9.43 -9.62 -3.61
N GLN A 2 -8.15 -9.91 -3.28
CA GLN A 2 -7.11 -8.86 -3.19
C GLN A 2 -6.77 -8.28 -4.58
N ASP A 3 -6.71 -9.12 -5.63
CA ASP A 3 -6.46 -8.66 -7.01
C ASP A 3 -7.52 -7.69 -7.54
N GLU A 4 -8.81 -7.92 -7.24
CA GLU A 4 -9.89 -6.99 -7.63
C GLU A 4 -9.79 -5.64 -6.91
N MET A 5 -9.39 -5.65 -5.64
CA MET A 5 -9.24 -4.43 -4.84
C MET A 5 -8.04 -3.60 -5.32
N VAL A 6 -6.96 -4.26 -5.72
CA VAL A 6 -5.78 -3.65 -6.34
C VAL A 6 -6.14 -3.08 -7.71
N ALA A 7 -6.90 -3.83 -8.53
CA ALA A 7 -7.34 -3.39 -9.85
C ALA A 7 -8.22 -2.12 -9.78
N GLY A 8 -9.21 -2.09 -8.89
CA GLY A 8 -10.05 -0.90 -8.70
C GLY A 8 -9.28 0.33 -8.19
N SER A 9 -8.28 0.12 -7.33
CA SER A 9 -7.42 1.22 -6.86
C SER A 9 -6.47 1.73 -7.96
N CYS A 10 -6.00 0.85 -8.84
CA CYS A 10 -5.19 1.23 -10.01
C CYS A 10 -6.00 2.04 -11.02
N GLU A 11 -7.27 1.68 -11.26
CA GLU A 11 -8.16 2.44 -12.15
C GLU A 11 -8.33 3.89 -11.68
N VAL A 12 -8.68 4.09 -10.41
CA VAL A 12 -8.85 5.44 -9.82
C VAL A 12 -7.55 6.24 -9.87
N LEU A 13 -6.41 5.60 -9.58
CA LEU A 13 -5.11 6.29 -9.60
C LEU A 13 -4.64 6.60 -11.03
N ALA A 14 -4.94 5.74 -12.00
CA ALA A 14 -4.64 5.97 -13.41
C ALA A 14 -5.34 7.22 -13.91
N GLU A 15 -6.64 7.36 -13.62
CA GLU A 15 -7.42 8.57 -13.96
C GLU A 15 -6.84 9.85 -13.34
N ARG A 16 -6.45 9.80 -12.05
CA ARG A 16 -5.91 10.98 -11.35
C ARG A 16 -4.49 11.36 -11.74
N THR A 17 -3.69 10.39 -12.20
CA THR A 17 -2.26 10.60 -12.53
C THR A 17 -2.01 10.73 -14.03
N GLY A 18 -3.00 10.43 -14.88
CA GLY A 18 -2.84 10.36 -16.32
C GLY A 18 -2.00 9.18 -16.79
N ARG A 19 -1.80 8.17 -15.94
CA ARG A 19 -1.03 6.96 -16.24
C ARG A 19 -1.90 5.86 -16.84
N PRO A 20 -1.33 4.90 -17.58
CA PRO A 20 -2.07 3.72 -18.04
C PRO A 20 -2.63 2.91 -16.86
N GLN A 21 -3.83 2.35 -17.01
CA GLN A 21 -4.45 1.45 -16.02
C GLN A 21 -3.61 0.18 -15.75
N ASP A 22 -2.82 -0.22 -16.75
CA ASP A 22 -1.95 -1.39 -16.68
C ASP A 22 -0.50 -1.06 -16.29
N ASP A 23 -0.24 0.18 -15.87
CA ASP A 23 1.08 0.63 -15.48
C ASP A 23 1.61 -0.20 -14.29
N LEU A 24 2.74 -0.87 -14.53
CA LEU A 24 3.40 -1.71 -13.55
C LEU A 24 3.79 -0.90 -12.30
N GLU A 25 4.24 0.34 -12.46
CA GLU A 25 4.60 1.19 -11.32
C GLU A 25 3.39 1.44 -10.43
N LEU A 26 2.24 1.70 -11.04
CA LEU A 26 0.98 1.93 -10.32
C LEU A 26 0.54 0.68 -9.56
N ARG A 27 0.60 -0.49 -10.22
CA ARG A 27 0.28 -1.79 -9.61
C ARG A 27 1.22 -2.14 -8.47
N VAL A 28 2.52 -1.86 -8.62
CA VAL A 28 3.53 -2.08 -7.56
C VAL A 28 3.25 -1.18 -6.36
N VAL A 29 2.99 0.12 -6.57
CA VAL A 29 2.67 1.07 -5.49
C VAL A 29 1.41 0.64 -4.75
N VAL A 30 0.33 0.35 -5.47
CA VAL A 30 -0.93 -0.09 -4.87
C VAL A 30 -0.74 -1.40 -4.10
N GLY A 31 -0.05 -2.38 -4.70
CA GLY A 31 0.25 -3.65 -4.03
C GLY A 31 1.05 -3.47 -2.75
N ALA A 32 2.06 -2.60 -2.76
CA ALA A 32 2.89 -2.31 -1.59
C ALA A 32 2.10 -1.62 -0.47
N VAL A 33 1.27 -0.62 -0.80
CA VAL A 33 0.39 0.04 0.18
C VAL A 33 -0.59 -0.95 0.80
N MET A 34 -1.24 -1.77 -0.02
CA MET A 34 -2.18 -2.78 0.46
C MET A 34 -1.50 -3.82 1.35
N GLY A 35 -0.27 -4.24 1.01
CA GLY A 35 0.53 -5.15 1.83
C GLY A 35 0.93 -4.55 3.18
N GLY A 36 1.34 -3.28 3.20
CA GLY A 36 1.67 -2.55 4.42
C GLY A 36 0.47 -2.40 5.35
N LEU A 37 -0.67 -1.96 4.82
CA LEU A 37 -1.92 -1.86 5.59
C LEU A 37 -2.38 -3.23 6.09
N HIS A 38 -2.21 -4.29 5.29
CA HIS A 38 -2.59 -5.63 5.72
C HIS A 38 -1.79 -6.09 6.94
N GLN A 39 -0.48 -5.83 6.96
CA GLN A 39 0.38 -6.14 8.10
C GLN A 39 0.01 -5.36 9.37
N VAL A 40 -0.42 -4.12 9.24
CA VAL A 40 -0.82 -3.31 10.40
C VAL A 40 -2.19 -3.73 10.95
N LEU A 41 -3.15 -4.05 10.07
CA LEU A 41 -4.54 -4.32 10.45
C LEU A 41 -4.82 -5.78 10.83
N TRP A 42 -4.08 -6.73 10.22
CA TRP A 42 -4.28 -8.17 10.41
C TRP A 42 -2.99 -8.93 10.72
N GLY A 43 -1.85 -8.23 10.82
CA GLY A 43 -0.61 -8.85 11.28
C GLY A 43 -0.68 -9.23 12.76
N ASP A 44 0.36 -9.93 13.20
CA ASP A 44 0.49 -10.32 14.59
C ASP A 44 0.52 -9.06 15.49
N GLN A 45 -0.47 -8.91 16.37
CA GLN A 45 -0.64 -7.75 17.26
C GLN A 45 0.38 -7.74 18.42
N SER A 46 1.42 -8.55 18.31
CA SER A 46 2.55 -8.57 19.24
C SER A 46 3.40 -7.29 19.18
N GLN A 47 3.14 -6.39 18.23
CA GLN A 47 3.78 -5.09 18.13
C GLN A 47 3.02 -4.06 19.00
N GLU A 48 3.66 -3.60 20.07
CA GLU A 48 3.13 -2.55 20.94
C GLU A 48 3.15 -1.18 20.20
N GLY A 49 1.99 -0.54 20.07
CA GLY A 49 1.87 0.80 19.48
C GLY A 49 0.42 1.19 19.18
N ASP A 50 0.16 2.49 19.00
CA ASP A 50 -1.14 2.95 18.49
C ASP A 50 -1.31 2.56 17.01
N LEU A 51 -2.54 2.20 16.62
CA LEU A 51 -2.82 1.75 15.25
C LEU A 51 -2.43 2.83 14.22
N LEU A 52 -2.66 4.09 14.53
CA LEU A 52 -2.30 5.19 13.64
C LEU A 52 -0.79 5.34 13.51
N GLU A 53 -0.04 5.19 14.60
CA GLU A 53 1.43 5.20 14.57
C GLU A 53 1.99 4.04 13.74
N MET A 54 1.36 2.86 13.80
CA MET A 54 1.75 1.72 12.98
C MET A 54 1.49 1.96 11.49
N VAL A 55 0.34 2.56 11.13
CA VAL A 55 0.03 2.94 9.74
C VAL A 55 1.03 3.99 9.24
N ASP A 56 1.28 5.04 10.02
CA ASP A 56 2.23 6.10 9.66
C ASP A 56 3.65 5.55 9.45
N ARG A 57 4.09 4.64 10.32
CA ARG A 57 5.37 3.96 10.16
C ARG A 57 5.42 3.09 8.91
N ALA A 58 4.35 2.36 8.59
CA ALA A 58 4.28 1.55 7.37
C ALA A 58 4.36 2.43 6.11
N LEU A 59 3.65 3.56 6.07
CA LEU A 59 3.71 4.51 4.97
C LEU A 59 5.09 5.16 4.84
N THR A 60 5.72 5.54 5.96
CA THR A 60 7.10 6.07 5.99
C THR A 60 8.10 5.09 5.37
N VAL A 61 7.94 3.78 5.62
CA VAL A 61 8.78 2.74 4.99
C VAL A 61 8.56 2.69 3.49
N LEU A 62 7.31 2.81 3.02
CA LEU A 62 7.01 2.82 1.59
C LEU A 62 7.55 4.07 0.89
N GLU A 63 7.43 5.25 1.51
CA GLU A 63 7.90 6.52 0.95
C GLU A 63 9.43 6.56 0.80
N ARG A 64 10.15 6.12 1.83
CA ARG A 64 11.63 6.14 1.82
C ARG A 64 12.23 4.98 1.00
N GLY A 65 11.44 3.95 0.71
CA GLY A 65 11.90 2.67 0.19
C GLY A 65 12.68 1.82 1.22
N LEU A 66 13.12 0.63 0.81
CA LEU A 66 14.01 -0.19 1.64
C LEU A 66 15.44 0.32 1.51
N THR A 67 15.83 1.22 2.41
CA THR A 67 17.24 1.60 2.61
C THR A 67 17.95 0.46 3.34
N LEU A 68 18.72 -0.34 2.60
CA LEU A 68 19.54 -1.45 3.11
C LEU A 68 20.97 -1.00 3.39
#